data_AF-A0A971NP54-F1
#
_entry.id   AF-A0A971NP54-F1
#
_cell.length_a   1.000
_cell.length_b   1.000
_cell.length_c   1.000
_cell.angle_alpha   90.00
_cell.angle_beta   90.00
_cell.angle_gamma   90.00
#
_symmetry.space_group_name_H-M   'P 1'
#
loop_
_entity.id
_entity.type
_entity.pdbx_description
1 polymer ?
#
loop_
_entity_poly.entity_id
_entity_poly.type
_entity_poly.pdbx_seq_one_letter_code
_entity_poly.pdbx_strand_id
1 'polypeptide(L)'
;MEVTSGKKSSASDLTPLIESDPALTARILSVANSSYLGFTKKVSTISHAVVVLGFQEIQNLALSMSVIQLFNRRGSDFTEKLWRHSFSVAVGSRMLASYLNLKTDGKYFVGGLLHDVGKIFLCQYLPEKFSEMLTLLDRQDFRITYHALEERFFGIAHAEVGGRLLESWMFPRDIIDAVAWHHEPHRALSDPALAACVHLADILCTIRGMSPLGDRYFLPMDKKILPLMYDLKENFGTEGLIALMGQLDLEIDRQNALLSAFRW
;
A
#
# COMPACT_ATOMS: atom_id res chain seq x y z
N MET A 1 6.82 2.92 18.62
CA MET A 1 6.08 4.09 18.08
C MET A 1 6.52 5.42 18.71
N GLU A 2 6.91 5.48 19.99
CA GLU A 2 7.41 6.72 20.61
C GLU A 2 8.73 7.26 20.04
N VAL A 3 9.60 6.41 19.50
CA VAL A 3 10.94 6.83 19.03
C VAL A 3 10.94 7.31 17.58
N THR A 4 9.85 7.12 16.83
CA THR A 4 9.69 7.68 15.47
C THR A 4 9.05 9.07 15.46
N SER A 5 8.50 9.51 16.59
CA SER A 5 7.71 10.74 16.74
C SER A 5 8.51 11.97 17.19
N GLY A 6 9.81 11.84 17.45
CA GLY A 6 10.67 12.99 17.70
C GLY A 6 10.98 13.68 16.37
N LYS A 7 10.85 15.01 16.30
CA LYS A 7 11.28 15.87 15.17
C LYS A 7 12.80 15.79 14.84
N LYS A 8 13.51 14.77 15.36
CA LYS A 8 14.89 14.36 15.08
C LYS A 8 15.11 12.86 15.38
N SER A 9 14.16 11.99 15.03
CA SER A 9 14.43 10.55 15.11
C SER A 9 15.51 10.23 14.08
N SER A 10 16.67 9.75 14.54
CA SER A 10 17.84 9.53 13.69
C SER A 10 18.00 8.05 13.36
N ALA A 11 18.83 7.76 12.35
CA ALA A 11 19.26 6.40 12.03
C ALA A 11 19.78 5.65 13.27
N SER A 12 20.48 6.35 14.16
CA SER A 12 21.02 5.79 15.40
C SER A 12 19.95 5.44 16.44
N ASP A 13 18.77 6.05 16.40
CA ASP A 13 17.69 5.78 17.36
C ASP A 13 16.80 4.62 16.89
N LEU A 14 16.51 4.56 15.59
CA LEU A 14 15.60 3.57 15.02
C LEU A 14 16.27 2.22 14.77
N THR A 15 17.54 2.22 14.36
CA THR A 15 18.25 0.99 13.99
C THR A 15 18.28 -0.03 15.14
N PRO A 16 18.64 0.34 16.38
CA PRO A 16 18.63 -0.61 17.51
C PRO A 16 17.23 -1.15 17.83
N LEU A 17 16.18 -0.35 17.63
CA LEU A 17 14.80 -0.79 17.87
C LEU A 17 14.34 -1.81 16.84
N ILE A 18 14.65 -1.58 15.56
CA ILE A 18 14.39 -2.57 14.50
C ILE A 18 15.18 -3.84 14.79
N GLU A 19 16.47 -3.72 15.08
CA GLU A 19 17.38 -4.84 15.34
C GLU A 19 16.97 -5.65 16.58
N SER A 20 16.24 -5.05 17.52
CA SER A 20 15.67 -5.73 18.70
C SER A 20 14.49 -6.66 18.39
N ASP A 21 13.85 -6.51 17.22
CA ASP A 21 12.84 -7.44 16.70
C ASP A 21 13.44 -8.24 15.52
N PRO A 22 13.88 -9.49 15.75
CA PRO A 22 14.47 -10.34 14.71
C PRO A 22 13.53 -10.60 13.53
N ALA A 23 12.22 -10.63 13.75
CA ALA A 23 11.23 -10.89 12.70
C ALA A 23 10.97 -9.64 11.84
N LEU A 24 10.96 -8.46 12.44
CA LEU A 24 10.95 -7.19 11.72
C LEU A 24 12.26 -6.99 10.94
N THR A 25 13.40 -7.23 11.59
CA THR A 25 14.72 -7.15 10.96
C THR A 25 14.83 -8.06 9.74
N ALA A 26 14.46 -9.33 9.87
CA ALA A 26 14.50 -10.29 8.76
C ALA A 26 13.60 -9.85 7.59
N ARG A 27 12.41 -9.30 7.88
CA ARG A 27 11.50 -8.79 6.85
C ARG A 27 12.05 -7.55 6.16
N ILE A 28 12.57 -6.57 6.90
CA ILE A 28 13.21 -5.38 6.31
C ILE A 28 14.41 -5.77 5.46
N LEU A 29 15.27 -6.67 5.93
CA LEU A 29 16.41 -7.17 5.16
C LEU A 29 15.97 -7.98 3.94
N SER A 30 14.89 -8.76 4.03
CA SER A 30 14.33 -9.47 2.88
C SER A 30 13.83 -8.50 1.80
N VAL A 31 13.13 -7.43 2.21
CA VAL A 31 12.72 -6.35 1.29
C VAL A 31 13.94 -5.63 0.72
N ALA A 32 14.90 -5.25 1.56
CA ALA A 32 16.12 -4.54 1.17
C ALA A 32 16.97 -5.29 0.12
N ASN A 33 16.99 -6.63 0.20
CA ASN A 33 17.75 -7.50 -0.71
C ASN A 33 17.00 -7.94 -1.95
N SER A 34 15.72 -7.59 -2.07
CA SER A 34 14.93 -8.00 -3.22
C SER A 34 15.21 -7.13 -4.45
N SER A 35 14.87 -7.67 -5.62
CA SER A 35 14.96 -6.95 -6.91
C SER A 35 14.21 -5.61 -6.87
N TYR A 36 13.23 -5.48 -5.97
CA TYR A 36 12.45 -4.28 -5.65
C TYR A 36 13.32 -3.01 -5.59
N LEU A 37 14.51 -3.07 -5.01
CA LEU A 37 15.36 -1.88 -4.81
C LEU A 37 16.49 -1.75 -5.83
N GLY A 38 16.68 -2.73 -6.71
CA GLY A 38 17.58 -2.63 -7.87
C GLY A 38 19.08 -2.59 -7.55
N PHE A 39 19.51 -2.98 -6.34
CA PHE A 39 20.92 -2.92 -5.92
C PHE A 39 21.70 -4.21 -6.20
N THR A 40 22.96 -4.07 -6.59
CA THR A 40 23.85 -5.19 -6.96
C THR A 40 24.55 -5.88 -5.78
N LYS A 41 24.51 -5.28 -4.57
CA LYS A 41 25.15 -5.83 -3.37
C LYS A 41 24.11 -6.20 -2.31
N LYS A 42 24.23 -7.42 -1.77
CA LYS A 42 23.38 -7.88 -0.67
C LYS A 42 23.65 -7.06 0.59
N VAL A 43 22.58 -6.61 1.23
CA VAL A 43 22.55 -5.88 2.50
C VAL A 43 22.31 -6.88 3.64
N SER A 44 23.20 -6.93 4.64
CA SER A 44 23.13 -7.90 5.74
C SER A 44 22.77 -7.31 7.10
N THR A 45 22.72 -5.98 7.23
CA THR A 45 22.43 -5.27 8.49
C THR A 45 21.49 -4.09 8.25
N ILE A 46 20.72 -3.68 9.27
CA ILE A 46 19.82 -2.52 9.16
C ILE A 46 20.61 -1.24 8.98
N SER A 47 21.76 -1.11 9.67
CA SER A 47 22.70 0.00 9.44
C SER A 47 23.14 0.11 7.97
N HIS A 48 23.50 -0.99 7.33
CA HIS A 48 23.84 -1.00 5.90
C HIS A 48 22.62 -0.68 5.03
N ALA A 49 21.43 -1.16 5.41
CA ALA A 49 20.19 -0.85 4.74
C ALA A 49 19.86 0.64 4.80
N VAL A 50 20.10 1.31 5.94
CA VAL A 50 19.94 2.77 6.09
C VAL A 50 20.90 3.52 5.17
N VAL A 51 22.14 3.07 5.02
CA VAL A 51 23.13 3.72 4.14
C VAL A 51 22.75 3.57 2.66
N VAL A 52 22.27 2.39 2.26
CA VAL A 52 21.97 2.08 0.85
C VAL A 52 20.60 2.60 0.43
N LEU A 53 19.58 2.47 1.28
CA LEU A 53 18.21 2.85 0.98
C LEU A 53 17.88 4.27 1.46
N GLY A 54 18.57 4.75 2.48
CA GLY A 54 18.23 5.97 3.18
C GLY A 54 17.40 5.70 4.43
N PHE A 55 17.55 6.58 5.42
CA PHE A 55 16.86 6.45 6.70
C PHE A 55 15.34 6.48 6.57
N GLN A 56 14.80 7.35 5.70
CA GLN A 56 13.36 7.48 5.50
C GLN A 56 12.74 6.19 4.96
N GLU A 57 13.44 5.47 4.09
CA GLU A 57 12.99 4.19 3.55
C GLU A 57 12.88 3.11 4.62
N ILE A 58 13.91 3.01 5.47
CA ILE A 58 13.92 2.05 6.56
C ILE A 58 12.84 2.35 7.58
N GLN A 59 12.63 3.64 7.89
CA GLN A 59 11.54 4.07 8.76
C GLN A 59 10.17 3.69 8.20
N ASN A 60 9.96 3.98 6.92
CA ASN A 60 8.73 3.68 6.18
C ASN A 60 8.42 2.17 6.13
N LEU A 61 9.43 1.34 5.86
CA LEU A 61 9.30 -0.13 5.88
C LEU A 61 9.02 -0.66 7.29
N ALA A 62 9.76 -0.18 8.29
CA ALA A 62 9.58 -0.60 9.67
C ALA A 62 8.16 -0.31 10.17
N LEU A 63 7.67 0.92 9.92
CA LEU A 63 6.31 1.32 10.29
C LEU A 63 5.26 0.45 9.61
N SER A 64 5.39 0.24 8.29
CA SER A 64 4.43 -0.58 7.54
C SER A 64 4.38 -2.03 8.05
N MET A 65 5.54 -2.60 8.37
CA MET A 65 5.64 -3.95 8.93
C MET A 65 5.11 -4.04 10.36
N SER A 66 5.30 -3.01 11.18
CA SER A 66 4.66 -2.93 12.51
C SER A 66 3.14 -2.91 12.39
N VAL A 67 2.58 -2.19 11.41
CA VAL A 67 1.13 -2.20 11.15
C VAL A 67 0.66 -3.61 10.79
N ILE A 68 1.37 -4.33 9.92
CA ILE A 68 1.07 -5.73 9.59
C ILE A 68 1.03 -6.60 10.85
N GLN A 69 1.99 -6.46 11.75
CA GLN A 69 2.05 -7.24 12.99
C GLN A 69 0.87 -6.96 13.94
N LEU A 70 0.37 -5.71 14.02
CA LEU A 70 -0.77 -5.36 14.87
C LEU A 70 -2.03 -6.16 14.53
N PHE A 71 -2.21 -6.49 13.24
CA PHE A 71 -3.38 -7.20 12.75
C PHE A 71 -3.15 -8.72 12.57
N ASN A 72 -2.00 -9.28 12.95
CA ASN A 72 -1.66 -10.69 12.69
C ASN A 72 -2.27 -11.68 13.71
N ARG A 73 -3.53 -11.49 14.14
CA ARG A 73 -4.13 -12.26 15.24
C ARG A 73 -5.00 -13.45 14.84
N ARG A 74 -5.21 -13.71 13.54
CA ARG A 74 -5.79 -14.92 12.90
C ARG A 74 -6.13 -14.55 11.46
N GLY A 75 -5.18 -14.71 10.53
CA GLY A 75 -5.41 -14.41 9.11
C GLY A 75 -6.53 -15.28 8.55
N SER A 76 -7.61 -14.65 8.08
CA SER A 76 -8.58 -15.32 7.21
C SER A 76 -8.01 -15.38 5.78
N ASP A 77 -8.54 -16.25 4.93
CA ASP A 77 -8.22 -16.27 3.48
C ASP A 77 -8.38 -14.88 2.84
N PHE A 78 -9.38 -14.11 3.30
CA PHE A 78 -9.56 -12.71 2.89
C PHE A 78 -8.37 -11.83 3.29
N THR A 79 -7.91 -11.90 4.54
CA THR A 79 -6.80 -11.07 5.04
C THR A 79 -5.48 -11.39 4.35
N GLU A 80 -5.21 -12.67 4.07
CA GLU A 80 -4.03 -13.08 3.30
C GLU A 80 -4.07 -12.49 1.87
N LYS A 81 -5.19 -12.65 1.17
CA LYS A 81 -5.36 -12.08 -0.17
C LYS A 81 -5.27 -10.56 -0.17
N LEU A 82 -5.81 -9.90 0.86
CA LEU A 82 -5.77 -8.45 1.01
C LEU A 82 -4.34 -7.94 1.22
N TRP A 83 -3.52 -8.66 1.97
CA TRP A 83 -2.10 -8.32 2.11
C TRP A 83 -1.32 -8.51 0.82
N ARG A 84 -1.57 -9.60 0.09
CA ARG A 84 -0.97 -9.80 -1.25
C ARG A 84 -1.38 -8.67 -2.20
N HIS A 85 -2.66 -8.29 -2.21
CA HIS A 85 -3.17 -7.15 -2.97
C HIS A 85 -2.43 -5.85 -2.59
N SER A 86 -2.38 -5.53 -1.30
CA SER A 86 -1.74 -4.30 -0.80
C SER A 86 -0.26 -4.26 -1.18
N PHE A 87 0.45 -5.39 -1.13
CA PHE A 87 1.83 -5.48 -1.60
C PHE A 87 1.96 -5.24 -3.10
N SER A 88 1.08 -5.83 -3.92
CA SER A 88 1.04 -5.58 -5.37
C SER A 88 0.80 -4.10 -5.68
N VAL A 89 -0.12 -3.46 -4.94
CA VAL A 89 -0.40 -2.02 -5.06
C VAL A 89 0.80 -1.18 -4.64
N ALA A 90 1.54 -1.58 -3.60
CA ALA A 90 2.78 -0.93 -3.18
C ALA A 90 3.85 -0.94 -4.29
N VAL A 91 4.06 -2.09 -4.93
CA VAL A 91 4.97 -2.24 -6.06
C VAL A 91 4.49 -1.41 -7.25
N GLY A 92 3.22 -1.52 -7.62
CA GLY A 92 2.61 -0.78 -8.72
C GLY A 92 2.68 0.73 -8.53
N SER A 93 2.45 1.23 -7.32
CA SER A 93 2.51 2.66 -6.98
C SER A 93 3.90 3.23 -7.23
N ARG A 94 4.94 2.49 -6.86
CA ARG A 94 6.33 2.91 -7.11
C ARG A 94 6.72 2.81 -8.58
N MET A 95 6.25 1.78 -9.29
CA MET A 95 6.45 1.66 -10.74
C MET A 95 5.79 2.82 -11.49
N LEU A 96 4.57 3.20 -11.08
CA LEU A 96 3.88 4.38 -11.61
C LEU A 96 4.65 5.66 -11.33
N ALA A 97 5.18 5.84 -10.12
CA ALA A 97 6.02 6.99 -9.80
C ALA A 97 7.25 7.06 -10.72
N SER A 98 7.94 5.94 -10.96
CA SER A 98 9.05 5.85 -11.90
C SER A 98 8.63 6.18 -13.33
N TYR A 99 7.51 5.62 -13.78
CA TYR A 99 6.94 5.85 -15.11
C TYR A 99 6.57 7.32 -15.33
N LEU A 100 6.12 8.02 -14.29
CA LEU A 100 5.80 9.45 -14.26
C LEU A 100 7.02 10.35 -14.02
N ASN A 101 8.24 9.81 -14.04
CA ASN A 101 9.50 10.53 -13.77
C ASN A 101 9.54 11.23 -12.39
N LEU A 102 8.76 10.73 -11.44
CA LEU A 102 8.79 11.22 -10.06
C LEU A 102 9.99 10.62 -9.33
N LYS A 103 10.46 11.33 -8.30
CA LYS A 103 11.44 10.76 -7.37
C LYS A 103 10.80 9.56 -6.66
N THR A 104 11.36 8.37 -6.87
CA THR A 104 10.83 7.10 -6.34
C THR A 104 11.27 6.83 -4.90
N ASP A 105 10.94 7.75 -4.00
CA ASP A 105 11.06 7.51 -2.57
C ASP A 105 10.00 6.52 -2.08
N GLY A 106 10.15 6.03 -0.85
CA GLY A 106 9.41 4.90 -0.29
C GLY A 106 7.96 5.19 0.01
N LYS A 107 7.55 6.46 -0.03
CA LYS A 107 6.19 6.86 0.27
C LYS A 107 5.18 6.23 -0.69
N TYR A 108 5.55 6.02 -1.96
CA TYR A 108 4.69 5.33 -2.93
C TYR A 108 4.43 3.88 -2.54
N PHE A 109 5.46 3.19 -2.04
CA PHE A 109 5.31 1.83 -1.56
C PHE A 109 4.51 1.78 -0.26
N VAL A 110 4.80 2.65 0.70
CA VAL A 110 4.04 2.71 1.96
C VAL A 110 2.58 3.06 1.73
N GLY A 111 2.31 4.07 0.91
CA GLY A 111 0.95 4.48 0.53
C GLY A 111 0.18 3.31 -0.09
N GLY A 112 0.79 2.60 -1.05
CA GLY A 112 0.16 1.44 -1.67
C GLY A 112 0.01 0.24 -0.71
N LEU A 113 0.96 0.01 0.20
CA LEU A 113 0.90 -1.08 1.17
C LEU A 113 -0.17 -0.86 2.25
N LEU A 114 -0.45 0.40 2.59
CA LEU A 114 -1.37 0.77 3.67
C LEU A 114 -2.73 1.27 3.18
N HIS A 115 -2.94 1.45 1.87
CA HIS A 115 -4.17 2.03 1.31
C HIS A 115 -5.45 1.34 1.82
N ASP A 116 -5.35 0.03 2.03
CA ASP A 116 -6.48 -0.84 2.35
C ASP A 116 -6.51 -1.32 3.81
N VAL A 117 -5.67 -0.74 4.68
CA VAL A 117 -5.57 -1.12 6.10
C VAL A 117 -6.92 -0.99 6.83
N GLY A 118 -7.79 -0.10 6.38
CA GLY A 118 -9.16 0.03 6.90
C GLY A 118 -10.01 -1.22 6.69
N LYS A 119 -9.83 -1.98 5.60
CA LYS A 119 -10.55 -3.24 5.36
C LYS A 119 -10.16 -4.29 6.40
N ILE A 120 -8.88 -4.32 6.80
CA ILE A 120 -8.39 -5.20 7.85
C ILE A 120 -9.05 -4.85 9.19
N PHE A 121 -9.10 -3.56 9.52
CA PHE A 121 -9.75 -3.08 10.73
C PHE A 121 -11.23 -3.49 10.75
N LEU A 122 -11.98 -3.20 9.68
CA LEU A 122 -13.40 -3.54 9.57
C LEU A 122 -13.61 -5.06 9.68
N CYS A 123 -12.79 -5.87 9.00
CA CYS A 123 -12.85 -7.32 9.06
C CYS A 123 -12.60 -7.88 10.47
N GLN A 124 -11.69 -7.28 11.25
CA GLN A 124 -11.31 -7.81 12.56
C GLN A 124 -12.21 -7.33 13.70
N TYR A 125 -12.63 -6.07 13.64
CA TYR A 125 -13.38 -5.44 14.72
C TYR A 125 -14.89 -5.44 14.48
N LEU A 126 -15.35 -5.66 13.24
CA LEU A 126 -16.76 -5.79 12.88
C LEU A 126 -17.04 -7.07 12.04
N PRO A 127 -16.56 -8.26 12.48
CA PRO A 127 -16.51 -9.46 11.64
C PRO A 127 -17.88 -9.96 11.15
N GLU A 128 -18.91 -9.89 11.99
CA GLU A 128 -20.27 -10.34 11.65
C GLU A 128 -20.86 -9.49 10.51
N LYS A 129 -20.78 -8.17 10.66
CA LYS A 129 -21.29 -7.20 9.68
C LYS A 129 -20.45 -7.17 8.40
N PHE A 130 -19.15 -7.40 8.52
CA PHE A 130 -18.26 -7.61 7.39
C PHE A 130 -18.63 -8.86 6.60
N SER A 131 -18.90 -9.99 7.28
CA SER A 131 -19.35 -11.22 6.63
C SER A 131 -20.70 -11.07 5.93
N GLU A 132 -21.64 -10.33 6.52
CA GLU A 132 -22.93 -10.00 5.90
C GLU A 132 -22.75 -9.18 4.61
N MET A 133 -21.89 -8.16 4.65
CA MET A 133 -21.57 -7.33 3.50
C MET A 133 -20.97 -8.16 2.36
N LEU A 134 -19.99 -9.03 2.66
CA LEU A 134 -19.39 -9.92 1.67
C LEU A 134 -20.42 -10.90 1.07
N THR A 135 -21.32 -11.44 1.89
CA THR A 135 -22.40 -12.32 1.42
C THR A 135 -23.35 -11.60 0.47
N LEU A 136 -23.60 -10.31 0.70
CA LEU A 136 -24.44 -9.50 -0.19
C LEU A 136 -23.71 -9.25 -1.52
N LEU A 137 -22.41 -8.94 -1.48
CA LEU A 137 -21.58 -8.72 -2.67
C LEU A 137 -21.60 -9.95 -3.61
N ASP A 138 -21.63 -11.16 -3.05
CA ASP A 138 -21.68 -12.42 -3.81
C ASP A 138 -23.03 -12.71 -4.49
N ARG A 139 -24.10 -12.02 -4.08
CA ARG A 139 -25.48 -12.34 -4.48
C ARG A 139 -26.08 -11.38 -5.50
N GLN A 140 -25.44 -10.24 -5.80
CA GLN A 140 -26.02 -9.25 -6.71
C GLN A 140 -24.98 -8.74 -7.72
N ASP A 141 -25.43 -8.49 -8.94
CA ASP A 141 -24.71 -7.69 -9.95
C ASP A 141 -24.72 -6.22 -9.52
N PHE A 142 -23.91 -5.91 -8.53
CA PHE A 142 -23.78 -4.55 -8.03
C PHE A 142 -22.98 -3.69 -9.00
N ARG A 143 -23.63 -2.67 -9.57
CA ARG A 143 -22.97 -1.53 -10.22
C ARG A 143 -22.44 -0.50 -9.21
N ILE A 144 -22.35 -0.85 -7.93
CA ILE A 144 -21.85 0.02 -6.86
C ILE A 144 -20.39 -0.31 -6.55
N THR A 145 -19.62 0.71 -6.15
CA THR A 145 -18.25 0.54 -5.72
C THR A 145 -18.21 -0.12 -4.33
N TYR A 146 -17.11 -0.80 -4.03
CA TYR A 146 -16.93 -1.44 -2.72
C TYR A 146 -17.00 -0.43 -1.56
N HIS A 147 -16.35 0.73 -1.69
CA HIS A 147 -16.41 1.78 -0.67
C HIS A 147 -17.82 2.35 -0.45
N ALA A 148 -18.66 2.43 -1.49
CA ALA A 148 -20.05 2.85 -1.33
C ALA A 148 -20.90 1.79 -0.62
N LEU A 149 -20.60 0.50 -0.85
CA LEU A 149 -21.23 -0.59 -0.10
C LEU A 149 -20.85 -0.54 1.39
N GLU A 150 -19.58 -0.28 1.70
CA GLU A 150 -19.13 -0.10 3.07
C GLU A 150 -19.79 1.10 3.75
N GLU A 151 -19.92 2.24 3.09
CA GLU A 151 -20.66 3.38 3.65
C GLU A 151 -22.10 3.02 3.98
N ARG A 152 -22.77 2.26 3.11
CA ARG A 152 -24.13 1.78 3.39
C ARG A 152 -24.20 0.84 4.58
N PHE A 153 -23.23 -0.04 4.75
CA PHE A 153 -23.19 -0.99 5.86
C PHE A 153 -22.71 -0.32 7.14
N PHE A 154 -21.50 0.22 7.15
CA PHE A 154 -20.80 0.70 8.34
C PHE A 154 -21.02 2.18 8.63
N GLY A 155 -21.53 2.96 7.68
CA GLY A 155 -21.59 4.43 7.77
C GLY A 155 -20.25 5.11 7.47
N ILE A 156 -19.24 4.35 7.04
CA ILE A 156 -17.88 4.81 6.76
C ILE A 156 -17.19 3.84 5.79
N ALA A 157 -16.39 4.37 4.86
CA ALA A 157 -15.57 3.57 3.93
C ALA A 157 -14.22 3.17 4.55
N HIS A 158 -13.61 2.07 4.07
CA HIS A 158 -12.29 1.64 4.52
C HIS A 158 -11.21 2.71 4.35
N ALA A 159 -11.27 3.50 3.28
CA ALA A 159 -10.28 4.55 3.01
C ALA A 159 -10.25 5.57 4.16
N GLU A 160 -11.42 6.02 4.62
CA GLU A 160 -11.53 6.94 5.76
C GLU A 160 -11.09 6.28 7.07
N VAL A 161 -11.47 5.02 7.32
CA VAL A 161 -10.98 4.25 8.47
C VAL A 161 -9.46 4.17 8.46
N GLY A 162 -8.86 3.83 7.31
CA GLY A 162 -7.41 3.75 7.13
C GLY A 162 -6.71 5.09 7.40
N GLY A 163 -7.22 6.18 6.82
CA GLY A 163 -6.70 7.52 7.05
C GLY A 163 -6.70 7.91 8.53
N ARG A 164 -7.83 7.67 9.24
CA ARG A 164 -7.94 7.93 10.69
C ARG A 164 -7.01 7.07 11.53
N LEU A 165 -6.81 5.80 11.16
CA LEU A 165 -5.85 4.92 11.83
C LEU A 165 -4.43 5.47 11.66
N LEU A 166 -4.03 5.79 10.43
CA LEU A 166 -2.70 6.33 10.14
C LEU A 166 -2.46 7.68 10.84
N GLU A 167 -3.48 8.53 10.93
CA GLU A 167 -3.43 9.78 11.71
C GLU A 167 -3.21 9.50 13.20
N SER A 168 -3.92 8.53 13.79
CA SER A 168 -3.72 8.13 15.18
C SER A 168 -2.33 7.53 15.44
N TRP A 169 -1.71 6.96 14.41
CA TRP A 169 -0.34 6.44 14.45
C TRP A 169 0.72 7.46 14.03
N MET A 170 0.32 8.71 13.82
CA MET A 170 1.20 9.84 13.48
C MET A 170 2.01 9.64 12.19
N PHE A 171 1.41 9.01 11.17
CA PHE A 171 2.04 8.93 9.86
C PHE A 171 2.18 10.32 9.21
N PRO A 172 3.14 10.49 8.27
CA PRO A 172 3.23 11.68 7.45
C PRO A 172 1.90 12.00 6.72
N ARG A 173 1.60 13.31 6.60
CA ARG A 173 0.30 13.76 6.07
C ARG A 173 0.06 13.35 4.61
N ASP A 174 1.11 13.29 3.80
CA ASP A 174 1.06 12.79 2.43
C ASP A 174 0.61 11.31 2.36
N ILE A 175 1.13 10.45 3.25
CA ILE A 175 0.67 9.06 3.38
C ILE A 175 -0.78 8.99 3.85
N ILE A 176 -1.14 9.79 4.88
CA ILE A 176 -2.52 9.83 5.39
C ILE A 176 -3.50 10.22 4.28
N ASP A 177 -3.21 11.29 3.54
CA ASP A 177 -4.06 11.75 2.43
C ASP A 177 -4.13 10.71 1.32
N ALA A 178 -3.02 10.06 0.96
CA ALA A 178 -3.00 9.03 -0.06
C ALA A 178 -3.89 7.84 0.32
N VAL A 179 -3.87 7.40 1.59
CA VAL A 179 -4.74 6.32 2.08
C VAL A 179 -6.18 6.79 2.20
N ALA A 180 -6.44 7.97 2.74
CA ALA A 180 -7.81 8.48 2.94
C ALA A 180 -8.55 8.75 1.62
N TRP A 181 -7.82 9.16 0.59
CA TRP A 181 -8.38 9.63 -0.68
C TRP A 181 -8.01 8.76 -1.88
N HIS A 182 -7.52 7.52 -1.72
CA HIS A 182 -7.14 6.71 -2.89
C HIS A 182 -8.31 6.38 -3.84
N HIS A 183 -9.58 6.47 -3.42
CA HIS A 183 -10.74 6.37 -4.33
C HIS A 183 -11.12 7.72 -4.99
N GLU A 184 -10.66 8.83 -4.42
CA GLU A 184 -10.90 10.20 -4.89
C GLU A 184 -9.60 11.04 -4.82
N PRO A 185 -8.52 10.62 -5.50
CA PRO A 185 -7.18 11.20 -5.33
C PRO A 185 -7.10 12.70 -5.61
N HIS A 186 -8.04 13.28 -6.39
CA HIS A 186 -8.15 14.73 -6.55
C HIS A 186 -8.38 15.52 -5.25
N ARG A 187 -8.80 14.84 -4.17
CA ARG A 187 -9.02 15.44 -2.83
C ARG A 187 -7.78 15.40 -1.95
N ALA A 188 -6.73 14.67 -2.32
CA ALA A 188 -5.47 14.63 -1.59
C ALA A 188 -4.68 15.93 -1.85
N LEU A 189 -4.47 16.74 -0.80
CA LEU A 189 -3.85 18.06 -0.94
C LEU A 189 -2.35 18.06 -0.67
N SER A 190 -1.87 17.13 0.16
CA SER A 190 -0.46 17.13 0.60
C SER A 190 0.51 16.61 -0.45
N ASP A 191 0.11 15.54 -1.15
CA ASP A 191 0.83 15.00 -2.30
C ASP A 191 -0.15 14.33 -3.28
N PRO A 192 -0.72 15.11 -4.22
CA PRO A 192 -1.67 14.60 -5.21
C PRO A 192 -1.08 13.50 -6.11
N ALA A 193 0.23 13.55 -6.37
CA ALA A 193 0.91 12.58 -7.24
C ALA A 193 1.02 11.21 -6.56
N LEU A 194 1.34 11.19 -5.26
CA LEU A 194 1.30 9.98 -4.45
C LEU A 194 -0.10 9.34 -4.47
N ALA A 195 -1.15 10.11 -4.17
CA ALA A 195 -2.52 9.59 -4.16
C ALA A 195 -2.94 9.06 -5.54
N ALA A 196 -2.58 9.76 -6.63
CA ALA A 196 -2.83 9.31 -7.99
C ALA A 196 -2.10 8.00 -8.34
N CYS A 197 -0.84 7.85 -7.92
CA CYS A 197 -0.09 6.61 -8.10
C CYS A 197 -0.75 5.43 -7.34
N VAL A 198 -1.17 5.64 -6.10
CA VAL A 198 -1.86 4.61 -5.30
C VAL A 198 -3.20 4.23 -5.95
N HIS A 199 -3.99 5.23 -6.36
CA HIS A 199 -5.26 5.04 -7.04
C HIS A 199 -5.12 4.21 -8.33
N LEU A 200 -4.19 4.61 -9.20
CA LEU A 200 -3.95 3.89 -10.45
C LEU A 200 -3.41 2.49 -10.18
N ALA A 201 -2.49 2.31 -9.22
CA ALA A 201 -1.96 1.00 -8.87
C ALA A 201 -3.06 0.05 -8.37
N ASP A 202 -3.97 0.52 -7.51
CA ASP A 202 -5.11 -0.26 -7.02
C ASP A 202 -6.00 -0.74 -8.19
N ILE A 203 -6.34 0.16 -9.10
CA ILE A 203 -7.12 -0.17 -10.30
C ILE A 203 -6.40 -1.22 -11.16
N LEU A 204 -5.10 -1.03 -11.45
CA LEU A 204 -4.35 -1.96 -12.29
C LEU A 204 -4.24 -3.34 -11.63
N CYS A 205 -3.94 -3.41 -10.32
CA CYS A 205 -3.91 -4.66 -9.57
C CYS A 205 -5.28 -5.36 -9.56
N THR A 206 -6.36 -4.61 -9.38
CA THR A 206 -7.72 -5.14 -9.39
C THR A 206 -8.10 -5.70 -10.77
N ILE A 207 -7.80 -5.00 -11.86
CA ILE A 207 -8.04 -5.48 -13.24
C ILE A 207 -7.24 -6.77 -13.53
N ARG A 208 -6.08 -6.96 -12.90
CA ARG A 208 -5.28 -8.18 -13.01
C ARG A 208 -5.80 -9.35 -12.15
N GLY A 209 -6.94 -9.18 -11.48
CA GLY A 209 -7.50 -10.19 -10.58
C GLY A 209 -6.74 -10.32 -9.26
N MET A 210 -5.87 -9.36 -8.93
CA MET A 210 -5.09 -9.36 -7.69
C MET A 210 -5.82 -8.65 -6.56
N SER A 211 -7.14 -8.82 -6.48
CA SER A 211 -7.96 -8.27 -5.40
C SER A 211 -8.42 -9.39 -4.45
N PRO A 212 -8.55 -9.13 -3.14
CA PRO A 212 -9.16 -10.09 -2.21
C PRO A 212 -10.60 -10.47 -2.57
N LEU A 213 -11.28 -9.67 -3.37
CA LEU A 213 -12.66 -9.91 -3.81
C LEU A 213 -12.73 -10.41 -5.26
N GLY A 214 -11.58 -10.58 -5.95
CA GLY A 214 -11.55 -10.92 -7.38
C GLY A 214 -12.31 -9.90 -8.23
N ASP A 215 -13.04 -10.39 -9.25
CA ASP A 215 -13.79 -9.55 -10.21
C ASP A 215 -15.16 -9.06 -9.68
N ARG A 216 -15.41 -9.18 -8.38
CA ARG A 216 -16.74 -8.97 -7.77
C ARG A 216 -17.12 -7.50 -7.55
N TYR A 217 -16.24 -6.55 -7.88
CA TYR A 217 -16.53 -5.13 -7.69
C TYR A 217 -15.80 -4.26 -8.72
N PHE A 218 -16.36 -3.06 -8.90
CA PHE A 218 -15.87 -2.07 -9.83
C PHE A 218 -15.14 -0.93 -9.10
N LEU A 219 -13.95 -0.58 -9.59
CA LEU A 219 -13.19 0.59 -9.16
C LEU A 219 -13.09 1.60 -10.32
N PRO A 220 -13.87 2.69 -10.30
CA PRO A 220 -13.77 3.72 -11.33
C PRO A 220 -12.47 4.52 -11.17
N MET A 221 -11.84 4.84 -12.30
CA MET A 221 -10.80 5.85 -12.32
C MET A 221 -11.39 7.24 -12.04
N ASP A 222 -10.79 7.96 -11.10
CA ASP A 222 -11.04 9.37 -10.87
C ASP A 222 -10.45 10.20 -12.01
N LYS A 223 -11.28 10.54 -12.99
CA LYS A 223 -10.86 11.31 -14.17
C LYS A 223 -10.34 12.71 -13.85
N LYS A 224 -10.60 13.24 -12.65
CA LYS A 224 -10.12 14.58 -12.25
C LYS A 224 -8.61 14.63 -12.05
N ILE A 225 -7.92 13.48 -11.95
CA ILE A 225 -6.45 13.44 -11.90
C ILE A 225 -5.79 13.52 -13.27
N LEU A 226 -6.55 13.41 -14.38
CA LEU A 226 -5.97 13.38 -15.72
C LEU A 226 -5.11 14.63 -16.04
N PRO A 227 -5.51 15.87 -15.71
CA PRO A 227 -4.64 17.04 -15.93
C PRO A 227 -3.28 16.88 -15.24
N LEU A 228 -3.26 16.45 -13.97
CA LEU A 228 -2.03 16.17 -13.23
C LEU A 228 -1.19 15.10 -13.93
N MET A 229 -1.81 14.02 -14.44
CA MET A 229 -1.08 12.95 -15.12
C MET A 229 -0.44 13.43 -16.42
N TYR A 230 -1.15 14.26 -17.20
CA TYR A 230 -0.61 14.85 -18.43
C TYR A 230 0.53 15.85 -18.15
N ASP A 231 0.43 16.63 -17.06
CA ASP A 231 1.50 17.53 -16.62
C ASP A 231 2.77 16.77 -16.20
N LEU A 232 2.61 15.60 -15.57
CA LEU A 232 3.74 14.74 -15.17
C LEU A 232 4.33 13.97 -16.36
N LYS A 233 3.52 13.62 -17.35
CA LYS A 233 3.94 12.87 -18.53
C LYS A 233 3.06 13.18 -19.73
N GLU A 234 3.61 13.89 -20.71
CA GLU A 234 2.89 14.32 -21.92
C GLU A 234 2.18 13.17 -22.66
N ASN A 235 2.83 12.00 -22.74
CA ASN A 235 2.30 10.80 -23.39
C ASN A 235 1.62 9.82 -22.41
N PHE A 236 1.05 10.32 -21.30
CA PHE A 236 0.24 9.51 -20.41
C PHE A 236 -1.00 8.98 -21.15
N GLY A 237 -1.17 7.66 -21.16
CA GLY A 237 -2.25 7.04 -21.91
C GLY A 237 -2.34 5.53 -21.71
N THR A 238 -3.32 4.93 -22.38
CA THR A 238 -3.65 3.50 -22.28
C THR A 238 -2.47 2.60 -22.62
N GLU A 239 -1.70 2.91 -23.67
CA GLU A 239 -0.52 2.11 -24.06
C GLU A 239 0.53 2.04 -22.94
N GLY A 240 0.78 3.18 -22.27
CA GLY A 240 1.70 3.25 -21.15
C GLY A 240 1.22 2.45 -19.94
N LEU A 241 -0.07 2.53 -19.63
CA LEU A 241 -0.67 1.75 -18.55
C LEU A 241 -0.65 0.25 -18.84
N ILE A 242 -0.90 -0.17 -20.09
CA ILE A 242 -0.80 -1.58 -20.52
C ILE A 242 0.63 -2.10 -20.37
N ALA A 243 1.63 -1.31 -20.82
CA ALA A 243 3.03 -1.68 -20.64
C ALA A 243 3.40 -1.83 -19.16
N LEU A 244 2.90 -0.93 -18.31
CA LEU A 244 3.12 -0.96 -16.87
C LEU A 244 2.46 -2.18 -16.21
N MET A 245 1.25 -2.58 -16.64
CA MET A 245 0.59 -3.81 -16.19
C MET A 245 1.44 -5.05 -16.49
N GLY A 246 2.00 -5.15 -17.71
CA GLY A 246 2.86 -6.28 -18.07
C GLY A 246 4.14 -6.35 -17.24
N GLN A 247 4.72 -5.19 -16.90
CA GLN A 247 5.87 -5.15 -15.99
C GLN A 247 5.49 -5.49 -14.55
N LEU A 248 4.30 -5.09 -14.10
CA LEU A 248 3.80 -5.33 -12.75
C LEU A 248 3.67 -6.83 -12.48
N ASP A 249 3.12 -7.59 -13.43
CA ASP A 249 3.03 -9.07 -13.33
C ASP A 249 4.42 -9.69 -13.11
N LEU A 250 5.40 -9.29 -13.93
CA LEU A 250 6.77 -9.80 -13.84
C LEU A 250 7.45 -9.46 -12.51
N GLU A 251 7.22 -8.24 -12.00
CA GLU A 251 7.84 -7.79 -10.77
C GLU A 251 7.20 -8.44 -9.54
N ILE A 252 5.88 -8.64 -9.55
CA ILE A 252 5.19 -9.41 -8.50
C ILE A 252 5.67 -10.86 -8.51
N ASP A 253 5.82 -11.47 -9.69
CA ASP A 253 6.31 -12.84 -9.79
C ASP A 253 7.74 -13.00 -9.27
N ARG A 254 8.62 -12.03 -9.56
CA ARG A 254 9.97 -11.97 -8.98
C ARG A 254 9.95 -11.83 -7.46
N GLN A 255 8.94 -11.16 -6.94
CA GLN A 255 8.77 -10.90 -5.51
C GLN A 255 7.88 -11.93 -4.80
N ASN A 256 7.47 -13.02 -5.46
CA ASN A 256 6.73 -14.12 -4.82
C ASN A 256 7.50 -14.71 -3.62
N ALA A 257 8.83 -14.77 -3.67
CA ALA A 257 9.65 -15.18 -2.53
C ALA A 257 9.50 -14.23 -1.33
N LEU A 258 9.35 -12.93 -1.60
CA LEU A 258 9.10 -11.88 -0.60
C LEU A 258 7.70 -12.02 0.00
N LEU A 259 6.68 -12.21 -0.85
CA LEU A 259 5.31 -12.50 -0.41
C LEU A 259 5.23 -13.74 0.49
N SER A 260 6.09 -14.74 0.26
CA SER A 260 6.20 -15.93 1.13
C SER A 260 6.98 -15.69 2.44
N ALA A 261 7.82 -14.65 2.49
CA ALA A 261 8.57 -14.24 3.68
C ALA A 261 7.71 -13.42 4.65
N PHE A 262 6.71 -12.70 4.14
CA PHE A 262 5.58 -12.22 4.93
C PHE A 262 4.66 -13.41 5.22
N ARG A 263 4.97 -14.23 6.23
CA ARG A 263 3.98 -15.15 6.78
C ARG A 263 2.84 -14.30 7.38
N TRP A 264 1.76 -14.18 6.62
CA TRP A 264 0.56 -13.38 6.93
C TRP A 264 -0.28 -13.99 8.05
#